data_AF-A0A521PIX3-F1
#
_entry.id   AF-A0A521PIX3-F1
#
_cell.length_a   1.000
_cell.length_b   1.000
_cell.length_c   1.000
_cell.angle_alpha   90.00
_cell.angle_beta   90.00
_cell.angle_gamma   90.00
#
_symmetry.space_group_name_H-M   'P 1'
#
loop_
_entity.id
_entity.type
_entity.pdbx_description
1 polymer ?
#
loop_
_entity_poly.entity_id
_entity_poly.type
_entity_poly.pdbx_seq_one_letter_code
_entity_poly.pdbx_strand_id
1 'polypeptide(L)'
;LGLEIGSSVRTIAECVDEAAKDVTVQTSLLECRLIAGSKNAFSSLVNQLAEAMDPKAFFVAKTLEMRQRHTKFENTPYSLEPNCKESPGGLRDLQIILWVAKAAGLGRSWDELARKGLATPLEARQIKANEALLSLIRARLHLLAHRREDRLVFDLQNAVAESFGFKAQVPAGGGPTAKGTRRASEALMKRYYWAAKAVTQLNQILLLNIQERLQSDVAGVDRLRPLNERFFDKGGMLEVASDNLYVQQPHAILETFHLYQTTVGIKGLSARTLRALYNARPVMNARFRADPVNRAQFLQILKEPEGITHAMRLMNQTSVLGRYLWVFRHIVGQMQHDLFHVYTVDQHILMVLRNVRR
;
A
#
# COMPACT_ATOMS: atom_id res chain seq x y z
N LEU A 1 2.32 -16.79 -24.95
CA LEU A 1 3.01 -15.83 -24.05
C LEU A 1 4.41 -15.57 -24.59
N GLY A 2 4.58 -14.58 -25.47
CA GLY A 2 5.90 -14.18 -25.96
C GLY A 2 6.63 -13.30 -24.94
N LEU A 3 7.95 -13.45 -24.82
CA LEU A 3 8.79 -12.56 -24.01
C LEU A 3 9.29 -11.42 -24.89
N GLU A 4 8.99 -10.18 -24.52
CA GLU A 4 9.65 -9.00 -25.09
C GLU A 4 11.04 -8.89 -24.45
N ILE A 5 12.06 -9.40 -25.14
CA ILE A 5 13.45 -9.40 -24.65
C ILE A 5 14.20 -8.25 -25.30
N GLY A 6 14.61 -7.27 -24.49
CA GLY A 6 15.66 -6.33 -24.87
C GLY A 6 17.03 -7.00 -24.74
N SER A 7 17.87 -6.88 -25.76
CA SER A 7 19.27 -7.33 -25.72
C SER A 7 20.21 -6.14 -25.82
N SER A 8 21.27 -6.15 -25.03
CA SER A 8 22.35 -5.16 -25.10
C SER A 8 23.67 -5.80 -24.70
N VAL A 9 24.74 -5.41 -25.37
CA VAL A 9 26.12 -5.82 -25.04
C VAL A 9 26.85 -4.56 -24.61
N ARG A 10 27.41 -4.59 -23.39
CA ARG A 10 28.10 -3.46 -22.76
C ARG A 10 29.29 -3.96 -21.98
N THR A 11 30.34 -3.16 -21.96
CA THR A 11 31.42 -3.28 -20.98
C THR A 11 30.93 -2.92 -19.58
N ILE A 12 31.73 -3.22 -18.55
CA ILE A 12 31.38 -2.87 -17.17
C ILE A 12 31.29 -1.35 -16.99
N ALA A 13 32.22 -0.59 -17.57
CA ALA A 13 32.22 0.87 -17.52
C ALA A 13 30.96 1.46 -18.17
N GLU A 14 30.59 1.00 -19.37
CA GLU A 14 29.36 1.43 -20.04
C GLU A 14 28.10 1.09 -19.23
N CYS A 15 28.08 -0.04 -18.52
CA CYS A 15 26.97 -0.35 -17.62
C CYS A 15 26.82 0.69 -16.49
N VAL A 16 27.92 1.12 -15.88
CA VAL A 16 27.92 2.13 -14.81
C VAL A 16 27.49 3.49 -15.36
N ASP A 17 28.04 3.90 -16.50
CA ASP A 17 27.71 5.17 -17.15
C ASP A 17 26.23 5.26 -17.54
N GLU A 18 25.68 4.19 -18.11
CA GLU A 18 24.26 4.15 -18.49
C GLU A 18 23.33 4.08 -17.26
N ALA A 19 23.76 3.40 -16.19
CA ALA A 19 23.02 3.39 -14.93
C ALA A 19 22.93 4.79 -14.30
N ALA A 20 23.98 5.60 -14.41
CA ALA A 20 23.99 6.96 -13.88
C ALA A 20 23.03 7.91 -14.62
N LYS A 21 22.73 7.64 -15.90
CA LYS A 21 21.87 8.48 -16.75
C LYS A 21 20.38 8.12 -16.66
N ASP A 22 20.05 6.85 -16.45
CA ASP A 22 18.67 6.36 -16.47
C ASP A 22 18.36 5.43 -15.28
N VAL A 23 17.44 5.87 -14.41
CA VAL A 23 16.97 5.11 -13.25
C VAL A 23 16.36 3.75 -13.64
N THR A 24 15.82 3.61 -14.85
CA THR A 24 15.28 2.35 -15.38
C THR A 24 16.40 1.35 -15.66
N VAL A 25 17.49 1.80 -16.26
CA VAL A 25 18.70 0.99 -16.48
C VAL A 25 19.34 0.64 -15.15
N GLN A 26 19.46 1.62 -14.24
CA GLN A 26 19.98 1.41 -12.89
C GLN A 26 19.17 0.35 -12.13
N THR A 27 17.84 0.35 -12.24
CA THR A 27 16.98 -0.68 -11.62
C THR A 27 17.20 -2.05 -12.23
N SER A 28 17.29 -2.13 -13.55
CA SER A 28 17.49 -3.40 -14.26
C SER A 28 18.83 -4.02 -13.89
N LEU A 29 19.88 -3.21 -13.78
CA LEU A 29 21.21 -3.63 -13.34
C LEU A 29 21.25 -3.97 -11.84
N LEU A 30 20.50 -3.24 -11.00
CA LEU A 30 20.34 -3.57 -9.59
C LEU A 30 19.74 -4.97 -9.40
N GLU A 31 18.89 -5.44 -10.30
CA GLU A 31 18.27 -6.77 -10.27
C GLU A 31 19.04 -7.86 -11.04
N CYS A 32 20.24 -7.56 -11.54
CA CYS A 32 20.97 -8.52 -12.36
C CYS A 32 21.30 -9.83 -11.64
N ARG A 33 21.36 -10.92 -12.42
CA ARG A 33 21.79 -12.25 -11.97
C ARG A 33 22.71 -12.89 -13.00
N LEU A 34 23.74 -13.60 -12.55
CA LEU A 34 24.60 -14.38 -13.43
C LEU A 34 23.83 -15.61 -13.95
N ILE A 35 23.67 -15.70 -15.27
CA ILE A 35 23.11 -16.88 -15.94
C ILE A 35 24.23 -17.82 -16.39
N ALA A 36 25.25 -17.26 -17.05
CA ALA A 36 26.41 -17.96 -17.58
C ALA A 36 27.60 -16.97 -17.72
N GLY A 37 28.82 -17.51 -17.85
CA GLY A 37 30.04 -16.72 -18.06
C GLY A 37 30.90 -16.53 -16.81
N SER A 38 31.77 -15.51 -16.84
CA SER A 38 32.78 -15.27 -15.79
C SER A 38 32.16 -14.74 -14.50
N LYS A 39 32.32 -15.50 -13.41
CA LYS A 39 31.94 -15.06 -12.05
C LYS A 39 32.71 -13.82 -11.61
N ASN A 40 33.99 -13.72 -11.97
CA ASN A 40 34.83 -12.58 -11.59
C ASN A 40 34.36 -11.29 -12.26
N ALA A 41 34.01 -11.36 -13.56
CA ALA A 41 33.47 -10.21 -14.28
C ALA A 41 32.12 -9.75 -13.69
N PHE A 42 31.24 -10.71 -13.35
CA PHE A 42 29.97 -10.39 -12.71
C PHE A 42 30.15 -9.75 -11.32
N SER A 43 31.03 -10.30 -10.48
CA SER A 43 31.33 -9.71 -9.16
C SER A 43 31.90 -8.30 -9.30
N SER A 44 32.79 -8.06 -10.28
CA SER A 44 33.34 -6.74 -10.56
C SER A 44 32.24 -5.74 -10.98
N LEU A 45 31.32 -6.15 -11.86
CA LEU A 45 30.17 -5.34 -12.25
C LEU A 45 29.30 -4.97 -11.05
N VAL A 46 28.92 -5.94 -10.22
CA VAL A 46 28.07 -5.71 -9.05
C VAL A 46 28.73 -4.76 -8.05
N ASN A 47 30.03 -4.90 -7.82
CA ASN A 47 30.78 -4.03 -6.92
C ASN A 47 30.83 -2.59 -7.45
N GLN A 48 31.18 -2.38 -8.72
CA GLN A 48 31.24 -1.05 -9.31
C GLN A 48 29.86 -0.35 -9.34
N LEU A 49 28.79 -1.10 -9.61
CA LEU A 49 27.43 -0.56 -9.54
C LEU A 49 27.01 -0.20 -8.11
N ALA A 50 27.47 -0.95 -7.11
CA ALA A 50 27.20 -0.65 -5.71
C ALA A 50 27.97 0.59 -5.23
N GLU A 51 29.23 0.75 -5.67
CA GLU A 51 30.05 1.94 -5.38
C GLU A 51 29.47 3.21 -6.02
N ALA A 52 28.96 3.12 -7.26
CA ALA A 52 28.36 4.24 -7.97
C ALA A 52 26.92 4.59 -7.50
N MET A 53 26.32 3.79 -6.63
CA MET A 53 24.94 3.99 -6.18
C MET A 53 24.84 5.14 -5.17
N ASP A 54 24.02 6.15 -5.46
CA ASP A 54 23.51 7.09 -4.46
C ASP A 54 22.11 6.64 -4.00
N PRO A 55 21.97 6.06 -2.79
CA PRO A 55 20.69 5.56 -2.31
C PRO A 55 19.64 6.66 -2.12
N LYS A 56 20.04 7.89 -1.79
CA LYS A 56 19.11 9.01 -1.55
C LYS A 56 18.54 9.48 -2.88
N ALA A 57 19.39 9.72 -3.87
CA ALA A 57 18.95 10.07 -5.21
C ALA A 57 18.07 8.98 -5.83
N PHE A 58 18.46 7.70 -5.68
CA PHE A 58 17.66 6.57 -6.16
C PHE A 58 16.29 6.49 -5.48
N PHE A 59 16.22 6.67 -4.17
CA PHE A 59 14.96 6.69 -3.41
C PHE A 59 14.01 7.80 -3.89
N VAL A 60 14.54 9.03 -4.08
CA VAL A 60 13.76 10.17 -4.58
C VAL A 60 13.22 9.88 -5.98
N ALA A 61 14.10 9.41 -6.90
CA ALA A 61 13.72 9.07 -8.26
C ALA A 61 12.62 8.00 -8.31
N LYS A 62 12.77 6.92 -7.54
CA LYS A 62 11.76 5.83 -7.48
C LYS A 62 10.46 6.22 -6.82
N THR A 63 10.50 7.08 -5.80
CA THR A 63 9.28 7.62 -5.19
C THR A 63 8.53 8.52 -6.17
N LEU A 64 9.25 9.28 -7.01
CA LEU A 64 8.64 10.10 -8.05
C LEU A 64 8.00 9.23 -9.16
N GLU A 65 8.72 8.22 -9.67
CA GLU A 65 8.21 7.24 -10.65
C GLU A 65 6.92 6.58 -10.13
N MET A 66 6.91 6.19 -8.84
CA MET A 66 5.72 5.63 -8.17
C MET A 66 4.54 6.61 -8.20
N ARG A 67 4.74 7.87 -7.80
CA ARG A 67 3.67 8.89 -7.75
C ARG A 67 3.12 9.20 -9.14
N GLN A 68 3.98 9.28 -10.15
CA GLN A 68 3.58 9.48 -11.55
C GLN A 68 2.75 8.30 -12.06
N ARG A 69 3.20 7.06 -11.77
CA ARG A 69 2.43 5.85 -12.09
C ARG A 69 1.08 5.86 -11.40
N HIS A 70 1.02 6.10 -10.09
CA HIS A 70 -0.23 6.15 -9.33
C HIS A 70 -1.21 7.18 -9.91
N THR A 71 -0.70 8.34 -10.36
CA THR A 71 -1.52 9.37 -11.02
C THR A 71 -2.18 8.87 -12.31
N LYS A 72 -1.49 8.05 -13.12
CA LYS A 72 -2.08 7.41 -14.31
C LYS A 72 -3.22 6.44 -13.98
N PHE A 73 -3.32 6.00 -12.72
CA PHE A 73 -4.38 5.14 -12.19
C PHE A 73 -5.23 5.87 -11.13
N GLU A 74 -5.36 7.19 -11.25
CA GLU A 74 -6.25 8.03 -10.42
C GLU A 74 -5.97 7.94 -8.91
N ASN A 75 -4.75 7.55 -8.54
CA ASN A 75 -4.27 7.37 -7.17
C ASN A 75 -5.13 6.42 -6.32
N THR A 76 -5.81 5.44 -6.95
CA THR A 76 -6.70 4.53 -6.25
C THR A 76 -6.48 3.05 -6.61
N PRO A 77 -6.41 2.14 -5.63
CA PRO A 77 -6.45 0.70 -5.87
C PRO A 77 -7.87 0.20 -6.21
N TYR A 78 -8.88 1.06 -6.08
CA TYR A 78 -10.29 0.68 -6.03
C TYR A 78 -11.03 0.82 -7.37
N SER A 79 -10.32 0.95 -8.50
CA SER A 79 -10.92 0.88 -9.84
C SER A 79 -11.63 -0.46 -10.06
N LEU A 80 -12.75 -0.48 -10.78
CA LEU A 80 -13.46 -1.72 -11.12
C LEU A 80 -12.70 -2.63 -12.08
N GLU A 81 -11.77 -2.09 -12.88
CA GLU A 81 -10.87 -2.87 -13.73
C GLU A 81 -9.40 -2.60 -13.37
N PRO A 82 -8.95 -3.01 -12.17
CA PRO A 82 -7.66 -2.64 -11.66
C PRO A 82 -6.53 -3.43 -12.34
N ASN A 83 -5.33 -2.85 -12.39
CA ASN A 83 -4.12 -3.50 -12.87
C ASN A 83 -3.36 -4.14 -11.71
N CYS A 84 -3.19 -5.46 -11.73
CA CYS A 84 -2.55 -6.23 -10.66
C CYS A 84 -1.07 -5.86 -10.45
N LYS A 85 -0.43 -5.26 -11.46
CA LYS A 85 0.98 -4.87 -11.43
C LYS A 85 1.16 -3.39 -11.14
N GLU A 86 0.50 -2.53 -11.91
CA GLU A 86 0.81 -1.11 -12.01
C GLU A 86 -0.14 -0.19 -11.22
N SER A 87 -1.32 -0.65 -10.79
CA SER A 87 -2.19 0.16 -9.93
C SER A 87 -1.57 0.36 -8.52
N PRO A 88 -1.98 1.40 -7.77
CA PRO A 88 -1.62 1.51 -6.35
C PRO A 88 -1.98 0.23 -5.60
N GLY A 89 -1.12 -0.23 -4.70
CA GLY A 89 -1.30 -1.52 -4.02
C GLY A 89 -1.00 -2.75 -4.89
N GLY A 90 -0.54 -2.58 -6.13
CA GLY A 90 -0.13 -3.64 -7.03
C GLY A 90 1.30 -4.14 -6.79
N LEU A 91 1.72 -5.14 -7.58
CA LEU A 91 3.05 -5.76 -7.46
C LEU A 91 4.21 -4.76 -7.61
N ARG A 92 4.05 -3.70 -8.42
CA ARG A 92 5.10 -2.69 -8.61
C ARG A 92 5.40 -1.90 -7.35
N ASP A 93 4.40 -1.63 -6.49
CA ASP A 93 4.63 -0.97 -5.20
C ASP A 93 5.59 -1.80 -4.33
N LEU A 94 5.37 -3.11 -4.29
CA LEU A 94 6.22 -4.05 -3.54
C LEU A 94 7.64 -4.13 -4.10
N GLN A 95 7.77 -4.17 -5.43
CA GLN A 95 9.07 -4.17 -6.11
C GLN A 95 9.87 -2.90 -5.77
N ILE A 96 9.23 -1.73 -5.79
CA ILE A 96 9.87 -0.46 -5.46
C ILE A 96 10.48 -0.50 -4.06
N ILE A 97 9.78 -1.03 -3.05
CA ILE A 97 10.32 -1.18 -1.69
C ILE A 97 11.60 -2.02 -1.70
N LEU A 98 11.58 -3.18 -2.36
CA LEU A 98 12.76 -4.06 -2.44
C LEU A 98 13.91 -3.39 -3.18
N TRP A 99 13.63 -2.63 -4.25
CA TRP A 99 14.66 -1.89 -5.00
C TRP A 99 15.30 -0.80 -4.15
N VAL A 100 14.50 0.06 -3.52
CA VAL A 100 15.06 1.14 -2.70
C VAL A 100 15.76 0.61 -1.46
N ALA A 101 15.27 -0.48 -0.86
CA ALA A 101 15.94 -1.12 0.26
C ALA A 101 17.26 -1.80 -0.16
N LYS A 102 17.29 -2.43 -1.34
CA LYS A 102 18.51 -3.05 -1.88
C LYS A 102 19.56 -1.98 -2.21
N ALA A 103 19.16 -0.90 -2.86
CA ALA A 103 20.03 0.24 -3.16
C ALA A 103 20.62 0.86 -1.90
N ALA A 104 19.83 0.96 -0.82
CA ALA A 104 20.27 1.48 0.48
C ALA A 104 21.04 0.46 1.36
N GLY A 105 21.34 -0.74 0.87
CA GLY A 105 21.99 -1.79 1.69
C GLY A 105 21.13 -2.32 2.86
N LEU A 106 19.86 -1.96 2.88
CA LEU A 106 18.91 -2.21 3.95
C LEU A 106 18.29 -3.62 3.92
N GLY A 107 18.44 -4.35 2.81
CA GLY A 107 18.01 -5.75 2.67
C GLY A 107 17.55 -6.06 1.25
N ARG A 108 17.54 -7.34 0.89
CA ARG A 108 17.21 -7.82 -0.47
C ARG A 108 15.92 -8.63 -0.56
N SER A 109 15.31 -8.96 0.58
CA SER A 109 14.06 -9.71 0.68
C SER A 109 13.28 -9.29 1.92
N TRP A 110 11.98 -9.59 1.94
CA TRP A 110 11.11 -9.32 3.09
C TRP A 110 11.64 -9.88 4.41
N ASP A 111 12.29 -11.05 4.38
CA ASP A 111 12.88 -11.66 5.57
C ASP A 111 14.13 -10.89 6.04
N GLU A 112 14.92 -10.36 5.11
CA GLU A 112 16.06 -9.52 5.49
C GLU A 112 15.60 -8.19 6.08
N LEU A 113 14.57 -7.58 5.50
CA LEU A 113 13.98 -6.35 6.01
C LEU A 113 13.41 -6.56 7.42
N ALA A 114 12.81 -7.73 7.69
CA ALA A 114 12.36 -8.09 9.03
C ALA A 114 13.53 -8.25 10.00
N ARG A 115 14.57 -9.01 9.63
CA ARG A 115 15.77 -9.21 10.46
C ARG A 115 16.51 -7.91 10.78
N LYS A 116 16.53 -6.95 9.85
CA LYS A 116 17.16 -5.62 10.01
C LYS A 116 16.23 -4.58 10.65
N GLY A 117 15.06 -4.99 11.13
CA GLY A 117 14.11 -4.14 11.87
C GLY A 117 13.40 -3.07 11.03
N LEU A 118 13.39 -3.19 9.70
CA LEU A 118 12.63 -2.30 8.81
C LEU A 118 11.15 -2.65 8.76
N ALA A 119 10.87 -3.95 8.80
CA ALA A 119 9.54 -4.52 8.88
C ALA A 119 9.42 -5.35 10.15
N THR A 120 8.21 -5.52 10.66
CA THR A 120 7.96 -6.55 11.67
C THR A 120 7.81 -7.93 11.01
N PRO A 121 8.01 -9.05 11.73
CA PRO A 121 7.73 -10.39 11.19
C PRO A 121 6.27 -10.57 10.75
N LEU A 122 5.33 -9.85 11.38
CA LEU A 122 3.93 -9.85 10.97
C LEU A 122 3.73 -9.14 9.63
N GLU A 123 4.33 -7.96 9.46
CA GLU A 123 4.28 -7.18 8.22
C GLU A 123 4.89 -7.96 7.06
N ALA A 124 6.08 -8.55 7.24
CA ALA A 124 6.74 -9.35 6.21
C ALA A 124 5.90 -10.55 5.76
N ARG A 125 5.28 -11.28 6.71
CA ARG A 125 4.37 -12.40 6.39
C ARG A 125 3.15 -11.93 5.59
N GLN A 126 2.56 -10.80 5.97
CA GLN A 126 1.39 -10.26 5.29
C GLN A 126 1.72 -9.72 3.90
N ILE A 127 2.88 -9.07 3.71
CA ILE A 127 3.36 -8.66 2.39
C ILE A 127 3.50 -9.87 1.49
N LYS A 128 4.20 -10.91 1.93
CA LYS A 128 4.37 -12.16 1.16
C LYS A 128 3.04 -12.79 0.76
N ALA A 129 2.07 -12.84 1.68
CA ALA A 129 0.75 -13.41 1.40
C ALA A 129 -0.02 -12.59 0.35
N ASN A 130 0.03 -11.25 0.43
CA ASN A 130 -0.61 -10.37 -0.54
C ASN A 130 0.11 -10.42 -1.91
N GLU A 131 1.44 -10.44 -1.92
CA GLU A 131 2.26 -10.59 -3.12
C GLU A 131 1.94 -11.89 -3.86
N ALA A 132 1.87 -13.01 -3.13
CA ALA A 132 1.52 -14.31 -3.68
C ALA A 132 0.11 -14.32 -4.27
N LEU A 133 -0.87 -13.71 -3.59
CA LEU A 133 -2.24 -13.60 -4.09
C LEU A 133 -2.30 -12.76 -5.38
N LEU A 134 -1.70 -11.56 -5.39
CA LEU A 134 -1.68 -10.67 -6.56
C LEU A 134 -0.97 -11.34 -7.74
N SER A 135 0.14 -12.04 -7.47
CA SER A 135 0.88 -12.80 -8.48
C SER A 135 0.06 -13.95 -9.05
N LEU A 136 -0.69 -14.67 -8.21
CA LEU A 136 -1.54 -15.78 -8.65
C LEU A 136 -2.73 -15.29 -9.48
N ILE A 137 -3.36 -14.17 -9.09
CA ILE A 137 -4.42 -13.52 -9.89
C ILE A 137 -3.86 -13.17 -11.27
N ARG A 138 -2.71 -12.48 -11.30
CA ARG A 138 -2.02 -12.08 -12.53
C ARG A 138 -1.64 -13.29 -13.39
N ALA A 139 -1.15 -14.37 -12.81
CA ALA A 139 -0.82 -15.60 -13.55
C ALA A 139 -2.06 -16.22 -14.21
N ARG A 140 -3.19 -16.28 -13.50
CA ARG A 140 -4.46 -16.80 -14.03
C ARG A 140 -5.02 -15.91 -15.15
N LEU A 141 -4.87 -14.59 -15.04
CA LEU A 141 -5.20 -13.67 -16.13
C LEU A 141 -4.41 -13.99 -17.41
N HIS A 142 -3.09 -14.14 -17.31
CA HIS A 142 -2.24 -14.47 -18.46
C HIS A 142 -2.62 -15.81 -19.11
N LEU A 143 -2.96 -16.81 -18.30
CA LEU A 143 -3.36 -18.13 -18.78
C LEU A 143 -4.73 -18.10 -19.48
N LEU A 144 -5.72 -17.44 -18.89
CA LEU A 144 -7.08 -17.36 -19.43
C LEU A 144 -7.17 -16.45 -20.66
N ALA A 145 -6.39 -15.36 -20.69
CA ALA A 145 -6.37 -14.45 -21.83
C ALA A 145 -5.50 -14.96 -22.99
N HIS A 146 -4.68 -15.99 -22.76
CA HIS A 146 -3.66 -16.51 -23.69
C HIS A 146 -2.66 -15.45 -24.22
N ARG A 147 -2.56 -14.32 -23.55
CA ARG A 147 -1.69 -13.19 -23.86
C ARG A 147 -1.24 -12.51 -22.57
N ARG A 148 -0.33 -11.54 -22.69
CA ARG A 148 -0.04 -10.66 -21.56
C ARG A 148 -1.30 -9.86 -21.22
N GLU A 149 -1.83 -10.09 -20.03
CA GLU A 149 -2.94 -9.34 -19.45
C GLU A 149 -2.67 -9.09 -17.96
N ASP A 150 -2.54 -7.80 -17.62
CA ASP A 150 -2.24 -7.37 -16.26
C ASP A 150 -3.48 -6.75 -15.58
N ARG A 151 -4.57 -6.52 -16.33
CA ARG A 151 -5.81 -5.87 -15.87
C ARG A 151 -6.92 -6.89 -15.63
N LEU A 152 -7.60 -6.76 -14.49
CA LEU A 152 -8.83 -7.49 -14.18
C LEU A 152 -10.02 -6.86 -14.91
N VAL A 153 -10.07 -7.01 -16.24
CA VAL A 153 -11.21 -6.52 -17.04
C VAL A 153 -12.47 -7.31 -16.75
N PHE A 154 -13.65 -6.66 -16.87
CA PHE A 154 -14.94 -7.28 -16.56
C PHE A 154 -15.12 -8.65 -17.22
N ASP A 155 -14.78 -8.76 -18.50
CA ASP A 155 -14.91 -9.99 -19.28
C ASP A 155 -14.10 -11.17 -18.70
N LEU A 156 -12.98 -10.89 -18.03
CA LEU A 156 -12.11 -11.92 -17.44
C LEU A 156 -12.38 -12.17 -15.96
N GLN A 157 -12.98 -11.21 -15.24
CA GLN A 157 -13.14 -11.31 -13.78
C GLN A 157 -13.89 -12.57 -13.33
N ASN A 158 -14.97 -12.94 -14.02
CA ASN A 158 -15.74 -14.13 -13.65
C ASN A 158 -14.96 -15.42 -13.90
N ALA A 159 -14.33 -15.56 -15.07
CA ALA A 159 -13.51 -16.72 -15.40
C ALA A 159 -12.31 -16.88 -14.46
N VAL A 160 -11.64 -15.76 -14.12
CA VAL A 160 -10.57 -15.78 -13.12
C VAL A 160 -11.13 -16.24 -11.78
N ALA A 161 -12.27 -15.71 -11.34
CA ALA A 161 -12.86 -16.07 -10.06
C ALA A 161 -13.22 -17.57 -9.96
N GLU A 162 -13.83 -18.13 -11.01
CA GLU A 162 -14.15 -19.55 -11.09
C GLU A 162 -12.88 -20.42 -11.04
N SER A 163 -11.79 -19.96 -11.65
CA SER A 163 -10.51 -20.66 -11.59
C SER A 163 -9.93 -20.73 -10.16
N PHE A 164 -10.29 -19.79 -9.28
CA PHE A 164 -9.99 -19.82 -7.84
C PHE A 164 -10.98 -20.68 -7.02
N GLY A 165 -11.98 -21.28 -7.66
CA GLY A 165 -13.05 -22.04 -7.01
C GLY A 165 -14.15 -21.17 -6.39
N PHE A 166 -14.20 -19.86 -6.69
CA PHE A 166 -15.33 -19.05 -6.26
C PHE A 166 -16.58 -19.46 -7.03
N LYS A 167 -17.69 -19.59 -6.30
CA LYS A 167 -19.01 -19.88 -6.85
C LYS A 167 -19.93 -18.71 -6.56
N ALA A 168 -20.89 -18.48 -7.45
CA ALA A 168 -21.96 -17.53 -7.18
C ALA A 168 -22.73 -17.97 -5.93
N GLN A 169 -22.97 -17.02 -5.01
CA GLN A 169 -23.76 -17.27 -3.81
C GLN A 169 -25.17 -16.77 -4.07
N VAL A 170 -26.11 -17.71 -4.23
CA VAL A 170 -27.53 -17.42 -4.41
C VAL A 170 -28.23 -17.57 -3.05
N PRO A 171 -29.06 -16.61 -2.62
CA PRO A 171 -29.88 -16.76 -1.42
C PRO A 171 -30.77 -18.01 -1.49
N ALA A 172 -31.00 -18.68 -0.36
CA ALA A 172 -31.86 -19.86 -0.32
C ALA A 172 -33.28 -19.54 -0.84
N GLY A 173 -33.74 -20.30 -1.84
CA GLY A 173 -35.03 -20.08 -2.51
C GLY A 173 -35.05 -19.02 -3.62
N GLY A 174 -33.91 -18.39 -3.93
CA GLY A 174 -33.78 -17.44 -5.03
C GLY A 174 -33.22 -18.06 -6.32
N GLY A 175 -33.60 -17.53 -7.48
CA GLY A 175 -32.94 -17.85 -8.75
C GLY A 175 -31.61 -17.09 -8.93
N PRO A 176 -30.86 -17.32 -10.02
CA PRO A 176 -29.57 -16.67 -10.30
C PRO A 176 -29.62 -15.13 -10.35
N THR A 177 -30.81 -14.56 -10.52
CA THR A 177 -31.10 -13.12 -10.60
C THR A 177 -31.71 -12.57 -9.30
N ALA A 178 -31.82 -13.37 -8.24
CA ALA A 178 -32.43 -12.95 -6.99
C ALA A 178 -31.63 -11.80 -6.35
N LYS A 179 -32.35 -10.84 -5.77
CA LYS A 179 -31.76 -9.71 -5.03
C LYS A 179 -30.91 -10.24 -3.88
N GLY A 180 -29.62 -9.92 -3.88
CA GLY A 180 -28.64 -10.45 -2.91
C GLY A 180 -27.74 -11.57 -3.44
N THR A 181 -27.91 -12.00 -4.70
CA THR A 181 -26.96 -12.90 -5.37
C THR A 181 -25.59 -12.23 -5.51
N ARG A 182 -24.55 -12.84 -4.92
CA ARG A 182 -23.17 -12.38 -5.11
C ARG A 182 -22.50 -13.17 -6.21
N ARG A 183 -21.96 -12.45 -7.20
CA ARG A 183 -21.23 -13.07 -8.30
C ARG A 183 -19.88 -13.61 -7.82
N ALA A 184 -19.37 -14.65 -8.47
CA ALA A 184 -18.03 -15.16 -8.18
C ALA A 184 -16.96 -14.07 -8.37
N SER A 185 -17.11 -13.25 -9.41
CA SER A 185 -16.27 -12.06 -9.67
C SER A 185 -16.22 -11.10 -8.48
N GLU A 186 -17.35 -10.75 -7.87
CA GLU A 186 -17.38 -9.85 -6.71
C GLU A 186 -16.60 -10.42 -5.51
N ALA A 187 -16.62 -11.74 -5.29
CA ALA A 187 -15.85 -12.39 -4.24
C ALA A 187 -14.34 -12.31 -4.49
N LEU A 188 -13.90 -12.55 -5.73
CA LEU A 188 -12.52 -12.36 -6.15
C LEU A 188 -12.10 -10.90 -6.00
N MET A 189 -12.89 -9.97 -6.53
CA MET A 189 -12.60 -8.53 -6.51
C MET A 189 -12.50 -8.00 -5.09
N LYS A 190 -13.38 -8.45 -4.18
CA LYS A 190 -13.27 -8.12 -2.76
C LYS A 190 -11.93 -8.58 -2.16
N ARG A 191 -11.46 -9.79 -2.48
CA ARG A 191 -10.13 -10.26 -2.03
C ARG A 191 -9.00 -9.45 -2.64
N TYR A 192 -9.10 -9.08 -3.92
CA TYR A 192 -8.15 -8.20 -4.58
C TYR A 192 -8.05 -6.85 -3.86
N TYR A 193 -9.16 -6.16 -3.62
CA TYR A 193 -9.14 -4.84 -2.98
C TYR A 193 -8.61 -4.89 -1.55
N TRP A 194 -8.88 -5.96 -0.82
CA TRP A 194 -8.31 -6.14 0.52
C TRP A 194 -6.80 -6.33 0.48
N ALA A 195 -6.29 -7.09 -0.49
CA ALA A 195 -4.85 -7.26 -0.70
C ALA A 195 -4.19 -5.95 -1.15
N ALA A 196 -4.75 -5.27 -2.15
CA ALA A 196 -4.24 -3.98 -2.63
C ALA A 196 -4.23 -2.93 -1.52
N LYS A 197 -5.31 -2.82 -0.72
CA LYS A 197 -5.35 -1.95 0.46
C LYS A 197 -4.26 -2.26 1.47
N ALA A 198 -4.04 -3.54 1.78
CA ALA A 198 -2.99 -3.96 2.70
C ALA A 198 -1.58 -3.61 2.15
N VAL A 199 -1.33 -3.85 0.86
CA VAL A 199 -0.08 -3.46 0.18
C VAL A 199 0.12 -1.96 0.24
N THR A 200 -0.89 -1.14 -0.08
CA THR A 200 -0.78 0.33 -0.01
C THR A 200 -0.38 0.80 1.38
N GLN A 201 -0.97 0.25 2.44
CA GLN A 201 -0.63 0.63 3.82
C GLN A 201 0.79 0.21 4.21
N LEU A 202 1.18 -1.02 3.89
CA LEU A 202 2.50 -1.54 4.22
C LEU A 202 3.59 -0.84 3.41
N ASN A 203 3.31 -0.52 2.14
CA ASN A 203 4.19 0.28 1.28
C ASN A 203 4.45 1.65 1.89
N GLN A 204 3.39 2.34 2.35
CA GLN A 204 3.54 3.64 3.01
C GLN A 204 4.41 3.55 4.28
N ILE A 205 4.17 2.56 5.14
CA ILE A 205 4.96 2.34 6.36
C ILE A 205 6.44 2.09 6.01
N LEU A 206 6.72 1.20 5.07
CA LEU A 206 8.09 0.80 4.75
C LEU A 206 8.86 1.91 4.03
N LEU A 207 8.24 2.63 3.08
CA LEU A 207 8.90 3.74 2.40
C LEU A 207 9.23 4.88 3.36
N LEU A 208 8.34 5.22 4.30
CA LEU A 208 8.65 6.22 5.33
C LEU A 208 9.79 5.77 6.25
N ASN A 209 9.81 4.50 6.68
CA ASN A 209 10.93 3.98 7.48
C ASN A 209 12.27 4.00 6.71
N ILE A 210 12.26 3.66 5.41
CA ILE A 210 13.45 3.72 4.56
C ILE A 210 13.92 5.17 4.41
N GLN A 211 12.98 6.09 4.17
CA GLN A 211 13.26 7.52 4.10
C GLN A 211 13.91 8.03 5.39
N GLU A 212 13.36 7.70 6.55
CA GLU A 212 13.90 8.09 7.86
C GLU A 212 15.34 7.58 8.05
N ARG A 213 15.63 6.33 7.65
CA ARG A 213 17.00 5.77 7.72
C ARG A 213 17.97 6.40 6.72
N LEU A 214 17.49 6.85 5.57
CA LEU A 214 18.32 7.56 4.59
C LEU A 214 18.58 9.02 5.00
N GLN A 215 17.72 9.59 5.82
CA GLN A 215 17.81 10.97 6.28
C GLN A 215 18.50 11.13 7.65
N SER A 216 18.77 10.03 8.38
CA SER A 216 19.37 10.07 9.72
C SER A 216 20.72 10.79 9.81
N ASP A 217 21.45 10.88 8.69
CA ASP A 217 22.76 11.53 8.64
C ASP A 217 22.69 13.04 8.35
N VAL A 218 21.50 13.59 8.10
CA VAL A 218 21.33 15.03 7.89
C VAL A 218 21.16 15.70 9.25
N ALA A 219 22.16 16.49 9.65
CA ALA A 219 22.12 17.31 10.86
C ALA A 219 20.93 18.29 10.81
N GLY A 220 19.80 17.84 11.34
CA GLY A 220 18.52 18.55 11.28
C GLY A 220 17.34 17.64 11.62
N VAL A 221 17.58 16.58 12.42
CA VAL A 221 16.57 15.64 12.92
C VAL A 221 15.33 16.43 13.32
N ASP A 222 14.21 16.17 12.62
CA ASP A 222 12.92 16.79 12.91
C ASP A 222 12.67 16.70 14.41
N ARG A 223 12.83 17.83 15.11
CA ARG A 223 12.72 17.87 16.56
C ARG A 223 11.29 17.46 16.91
N LEU A 224 11.17 16.45 17.77
CA LEU A 224 9.88 16.06 18.33
C LEU A 224 9.32 17.24 19.12
N ARG A 225 8.32 17.92 18.55
CA ARG A 225 7.59 18.98 19.24
C ARG A 225 6.39 18.34 19.95
N PRO A 226 6.28 18.42 21.28
CA PRO A 226 5.15 17.84 21.99
C PRO A 226 3.85 18.54 21.59
N LEU A 227 2.82 17.76 21.27
CA LEU A 227 1.45 18.23 21.12
C LEU A 227 0.67 17.96 22.41
N ASN A 228 0.86 16.77 22.98
CA ASN A 228 0.43 16.38 24.31
C ASN A 228 1.28 15.19 24.81
N GLU A 229 0.90 14.56 25.93
CA GLU A 229 1.63 13.42 26.52
C GLU A 229 1.74 12.19 25.60
N ARG A 230 0.85 12.08 24.61
CA ARG A 230 0.71 10.90 23.74
C ARG A 230 1.22 11.12 22.33
N PHE A 231 1.32 12.37 21.88
CA PHE A 231 1.59 12.73 20.49
C PHE A 231 2.62 13.87 20.36
N PHE A 232 3.43 13.76 19.32
CA PHE A 232 4.43 14.73 18.91
C PHE A 232 4.23 15.10 17.44
N ASP A 233 4.67 16.30 17.08
CA ASP A 233 4.90 16.71 15.70
C ASP A 233 6.38 16.45 15.37
N LYS A 234 6.61 15.64 14.33
CA LYS A 234 7.93 15.32 13.75
C LYS A 234 7.94 15.77 12.30
N GLY A 235 8.38 17.01 12.04
CA GLY A 235 8.52 17.52 10.67
C GLY A 235 7.19 17.65 9.92
N GLY A 236 6.08 17.92 10.63
CA GLY A 236 4.74 17.92 10.07
C GLY A 236 4.08 16.54 10.03
N MET A 237 4.67 15.53 10.68
CA MET A 237 4.10 14.18 10.80
C MET A 237 3.69 13.91 12.25
N LEU A 238 2.45 13.45 12.45
CA LEU A 238 1.96 13.08 13.78
C LEU A 238 2.63 11.77 14.24
N GLU A 239 3.40 11.84 15.31
CA GLU A 239 4.18 10.74 15.90
C GLU A 239 3.63 10.34 17.27
N VAL A 240 3.41 9.05 17.49
CA VAL A 240 3.04 8.51 18.81
C VAL A 240 4.23 8.50 19.78
N ALA A 241 3.94 8.75 21.06
CA ALA A 241 4.92 8.69 22.14
C ALA A 241 5.55 7.30 22.29
N SER A 242 4.75 6.24 22.12
CA SER A 242 5.18 4.85 22.26
C SER A 242 4.54 3.93 21.21
N ASP A 243 5.23 2.84 20.87
CA ASP A 243 4.74 1.85 19.89
C ASP A 243 3.50 1.07 20.37
N ASN A 244 3.28 1.02 21.68
CA ASN A 244 2.19 0.31 22.32
C ASN A 244 1.05 1.24 22.78
N LEU A 245 1.11 2.54 22.46
CA LEU A 245 0.14 3.55 22.90
C LEU A 245 -1.30 3.08 22.70
N TYR A 246 -1.66 2.61 21.51
CA TYR A 246 -3.03 2.21 21.20
C TYR A 246 -3.48 0.90 21.83
N VAL A 247 -2.54 0.06 22.29
CA VAL A 247 -2.87 -1.15 23.05
C VAL A 247 -3.17 -0.79 24.49
N GLN A 248 -2.39 0.13 25.07
CA GLN A 248 -2.56 0.60 26.45
C GLN A 248 -3.72 1.59 26.60
N GLN A 249 -3.87 2.50 25.65
CA GLN A 249 -4.87 3.57 25.63
C GLN A 249 -5.60 3.57 24.27
N PRO A 250 -6.56 2.66 24.05
CA PRO A 250 -7.25 2.53 22.78
C PRO A 250 -7.93 3.82 22.30
N HIS A 251 -8.40 4.67 23.22
CA HIS A 251 -9.03 5.96 22.91
C HIS A 251 -8.15 6.87 22.05
N ALA A 252 -6.82 6.76 22.19
CA ALA A 252 -5.86 7.52 21.42
C ALA A 252 -5.96 7.24 19.90
N ILE A 253 -6.55 6.12 19.47
CA ILE A 253 -6.75 5.80 18.05
C ILE A 253 -7.61 6.88 17.38
N LEU A 254 -8.75 7.25 17.95
CA LEU A 254 -9.62 8.28 17.36
C LEU A 254 -9.07 9.68 17.61
N GLU A 255 -8.43 9.91 18.76
CA GLU A 255 -7.72 11.16 19.05
C GLU A 255 -6.66 11.48 17.98
N THR A 256 -5.96 10.47 17.46
CA THR A 256 -4.98 10.63 16.36
C THR A 256 -5.58 11.35 15.16
N PHE A 257 -6.80 10.99 14.75
CA PHE A 257 -7.44 11.60 13.59
C PHE A 257 -8.04 12.97 13.89
N HIS A 258 -8.49 13.17 15.12
CA HIS A 258 -8.92 14.48 15.58
C HIS A 258 -7.74 15.46 15.61
N LEU A 259 -6.60 15.09 16.20
CA LEU A 259 -5.38 15.89 16.19
C LEU A 259 -4.87 16.14 14.77
N TYR A 260 -4.87 15.13 13.90
CA TYR A 260 -4.54 15.30 12.48
C TYR A 260 -5.44 16.34 11.79
N GLN A 261 -6.71 16.43 12.17
CA GLN A 261 -7.68 17.35 11.60
C GLN A 261 -7.55 18.77 12.14
N THR A 262 -7.21 18.94 13.43
CA THR A 262 -7.23 20.23 14.12
C THR A 262 -5.86 20.88 14.28
N THR A 263 -4.77 20.12 14.17
CA THR A 263 -3.41 20.63 14.37
C THR A 263 -2.85 21.20 13.08
N VAL A 264 -2.65 22.52 13.04
CA VAL A 264 -2.06 23.23 11.90
C VAL A 264 -0.63 22.73 11.65
N GLY A 265 -0.32 22.45 10.38
CA GLY A 265 1.01 22.03 9.93
C GLY A 265 1.22 20.52 9.86
N ILE A 266 0.35 19.72 10.48
CA ILE A 266 0.37 18.26 10.33
C ILE A 266 -0.15 17.87 8.95
N LYS A 267 0.67 17.17 8.18
CA LYS A 267 0.41 16.73 6.79
C LYS A 267 0.16 15.22 6.69
N GLY A 268 0.50 14.46 7.72
CA GLY A 268 0.39 13.00 7.70
C GLY A 268 0.71 12.36 9.04
N LEU A 269 0.77 11.02 9.03
CA LEU A 269 1.12 10.20 10.19
C LEU A 269 2.51 9.61 9.96
N SER A 270 3.37 9.64 10.99
CA SER A 270 4.71 9.09 10.88
C SER A 270 4.71 7.57 10.64
N ALA A 271 5.85 7.00 10.23
CA ALA A 271 5.98 5.56 10.07
C ALA A 271 5.63 4.80 11.35
N ARG A 272 6.04 5.35 12.50
CA ARG A 272 5.75 4.82 13.83
C ARG A 272 4.25 4.80 14.13
N THR A 273 3.57 5.91 13.91
CA THR A 273 2.11 6.04 14.11
C THR A 273 1.33 5.08 13.20
N LEU A 274 1.67 5.02 11.92
CA LEU A 274 1.03 4.11 10.97
C LEU A 274 1.20 2.64 11.36
N ARG A 275 2.41 2.26 11.78
CA ARG A 275 2.71 0.92 12.30
C ARG A 275 1.96 0.61 13.59
N ALA A 276 1.89 1.55 14.52
CA ALA A 276 1.11 1.38 15.75
C ALA A 276 -0.38 1.18 15.43
N LEU A 277 -0.97 1.97 14.54
CA LEU A 277 -2.36 1.80 14.07
C LEU A 277 -2.57 0.44 13.38
N TYR A 278 -1.60 0.02 12.56
CA TYR A 278 -1.62 -1.27 11.87
C TYR A 278 -1.70 -2.44 12.86
N ASN A 279 -0.90 -2.38 13.93
CA ASN A 279 -0.84 -3.41 14.97
C ASN A 279 -2.02 -3.34 15.95
N ALA A 280 -2.61 -2.16 16.16
CA ALA A 280 -3.77 -1.95 17.04
C ALA A 280 -5.10 -2.45 16.45
N ARG A 281 -5.10 -3.00 15.23
CA ARG A 281 -6.30 -3.51 14.56
C ARG A 281 -7.18 -4.47 15.38
N PRO A 282 -6.63 -5.44 16.14
CA PRO A 282 -7.43 -6.33 16.99
C PRO A 282 -8.11 -5.62 18.16
N VAL A 283 -7.56 -4.49 18.62
CA VAL A 283 -8.10 -3.69 19.73
C VAL A 283 -9.44 -3.05 19.36
N MET A 284 -9.64 -2.70 18.08
CA MET A 284 -10.87 -2.10 17.54
C MET A 284 -12.01 -3.13 17.37
N ASN A 285 -12.39 -3.77 18.47
CA ASN A 285 -13.44 -4.78 18.56
C ASN A 285 -14.82 -4.17 18.92
N ALA A 286 -15.80 -5.00 19.28
CA ALA A 286 -17.15 -4.55 19.64
C ALA A 286 -17.17 -3.61 20.87
N ARG A 287 -16.33 -3.89 21.88
CA ARG A 287 -16.20 -3.05 23.08
C ARG A 287 -15.67 -1.66 22.71
N PHE A 288 -14.63 -1.60 21.87
CA PHE A 288 -14.08 -0.33 21.38
C PHE A 288 -15.15 0.54 20.69
N ARG A 289 -16.02 -0.05 19.87
CA ARG A 289 -17.12 0.67 19.20
C ARG A 289 -18.26 1.09 20.13
N ALA A 290 -18.50 0.31 21.18
CA ALA A 290 -19.55 0.58 22.15
C ALA A 290 -19.16 1.64 23.19
N ASP A 291 -17.86 1.88 23.36
CA ASP A 291 -17.29 2.80 24.33
C ASP A 291 -17.80 4.25 24.13
N PRO A 292 -18.42 4.87 25.16
CA PRO A 292 -18.91 6.25 25.10
C PRO A 292 -17.83 7.29 24.77
N VAL A 293 -16.59 7.08 25.22
CA VAL A 293 -15.47 8.00 24.96
C VAL A 293 -15.14 8.02 23.47
N ASN A 294 -15.04 6.83 22.86
CA ASN A 294 -14.80 6.72 21.42
C ASN A 294 -15.97 7.28 20.59
N ARG A 295 -17.21 7.10 21.06
CA ARG A 295 -18.39 7.69 20.42
C ARG A 295 -18.35 9.21 20.43
N ALA A 296 -18.04 9.80 21.59
CA ALA A 296 -17.87 11.24 21.71
C ALA A 296 -16.74 11.75 20.81
N GLN A 297 -15.58 11.09 20.82
CA GLN A 297 -14.44 11.47 19.99
C GLN A 297 -14.76 11.42 18.48
N PHE A 298 -15.44 10.37 18.02
CA PHE A 298 -15.85 10.27 16.62
C PHE A 298 -16.85 11.36 16.24
N LEU A 299 -17.79 11.69 17.14
CA LEU A 299 -18.71 12.80 16.91
C LEU A 299 -17.99 14.16 16.87
N GLN A 300 -16.90 14.34 17.63
CA GLN A 300 -16.06 15.54 17.53
C GLN A 300 -15.39 15.66 16.16
N ILE A 301 -14.76 14.58 15.66
CA ILE A 301 -14.20 14.53 14.28
C ILE A 301 -15.26 14.92 13.23
N LEU A 302 -16.48 14.43 13.41
CA LEU A 302 -17.61 14.77 12.56
C LEU A 302 -18.09 16.21 12.71
N LYS A 303 -17.85 16.90 13.83
CA LYS A 303 -18.34 18.26 14.10
C LYS A 303 -17.33 19.35 13.73
N GLU A 304 -16.05 19.02 13.63
CA GLU A 304 -15.00 19.96 13.22
C GLU A 304 -15.35 20.70 11.93
N PRO A 305 -15.15 22.02 11.81
CA PRO A 305 -15.61 22.79 10.65
C PRO A 305 -14.89 22.39 9.35
N GLU A 306 -13.61 22.03 9.45
CA GLU A 306 -12.75 21.73 8.30
C GLU A 306 -12.09 20.35 8.41
N GLY A 307 -11.45 19.89 7.33
CA GLY A 307 -10.59 18.70 7.36
C GLY A 307 -11.29 17.32 7.41
N ILE A 308 -12.62 17.26 7.53
CA ILE A 308 -13.39 16.00 7.66
C ILE A 308 -13.13 15.01 6.52
N THR A 309 -13.04 15.50 5.28
CA THR A 309 -12.77 14.66 4.10
C THR A 309 -11.41 13.97 4.23
N HIS A 310 -10.38 14.70 4.67
CA HIS A 310 -9.03 14.19 4.83
C HIS A 310 -8.97 13.19 5.99
N ALA A 311 -9.59 13.51 7.12
CA ALA A 311 -9.67 12.61 8.27
C ALA A 311 -10.37 11.29 7.91
N MET A 312 -11.53 11.33 7.25
CA MET A 312 -12.27 10.12 6.85
C MET A 312 -11.53 9.26 5.84
N ARG A 313 -10.85 9.89 4.86
CA ARG A 313 -9.98 9.17 3.91
C ARG A 313 -8.83 8.48 4.63
N LEU A 314 -8.15 9.18 5.53
CA LEU A 314 -7.03 8.64 6.29
C LEU A 314 -7.48 7.52 7.24
N MET A 315 -8.64 7.67 7.89
CA MET A 315 -9.25 6.60 8.70
C MET A 315 -9.60 5.38 7.84
N ASN A 316 -10.12 5.56 6.63
CA ASN A 316 -10.38 4.42 5.74
C ASN A 316 -9.08 3.77 5.29
N GLN A 317 -8.10 4.56 4.85
CA GLN A 317 -6.78 4.08 4.43
C GLN A 317 -6.13 3.26 5.54
N THR A 318 -6.10 3.75 6.79
CA THR A 318 -5.56 3.06 7.98
C THR A 318 -6.45 1.90 8.50
N SER A 319 -7.59 1.65 7.85
CA SER A 319 -8.63 0.68 8.26
C SER A 319 -9.36 1.00 9.57
N VAL A 320 -9.08 2.15 10.20
CA VAL A 320 -9.77 2.60 11.41
C VAL A 320 -11.26 2.83 11.15
N LEU A 321 -11.62 3.48 10.03
CA LEU A 321 -13.03 3.79 9.72
C LEU A 321 -13.88 2.53 9.65
N GLY A 322 -13.46 1.52 8.89
CA GLY A 322 -14.19 0.26 8.78
C GLY A 322 -14.17 -0.57 10.08
N ARG A 323 -13.16 -0.42 10.93
CA ARG A 323 -13.14 -1.13 12.23
C ARG A 323 -14.01 -0.45 13.29
N TYR A 324 -14.18 0.85 13.17
CA TYR A 324 -15.04 1.64 14.04
C TYR A 324 -16.51 1.62 13.57
N LEU A 325 -16.78 1.88 12.29
CA LEU A 325 -18.11 1.75 11.69
C LEU A 325 -18.26 0.39 11.01
N TRP A 326 -18.83 -0.57 11.74
CA TRP A 326 -18.94 -1.95 11.25
C TRP A 326 -19.77 -2.08 9.97
N VAL A 327 -20.82 -1.26 9.81
CA VAL A 327 -21.61 -1.20 8.57
C VAL A 327 -20.73 -0.77 7.39
N PHE A 328 -19.90 0.27 7.59
CA PHE A 328 -18.92 0.71 6.60
C PHE A 328 -17.91 -0.40 6.27
N ARG A 329 -17.52 -1.24 7.24
CA ARG A 329 -16.61 -2.37 6.98
C ARG A 329 -17.11 -3.32 5.90
N HIS A 330 -18.41 -3.56 5.83
CA HIS A 330 -18.99 -4.53 4.91
C HIS A 330 -18.84 -4.10 3.45
N ILE A 331 -18.87 -2.78 3.23
CA ILE A 331 -18.78 -2.15 1.92
C ILE A 331 -17.35 -1.81 1.49
N VAL A 332 -16.35 -1.94 2.39
CA VAL A 332 -14.93 -1.75 2.03
C VAL A 332 -14.53 -2.79 0.99
N GLY A 333 -14.13 -2.30 -0.19
CA GLY A 333 -13.79 -3.16 -1.32
C GLY A 333 -15.01 -3.86 -1.91
N GLN A 334 -16.22 -3.37 -1.65
CA GLN A 334 -17.42 -3.87 -2.31
C GLN A 334 -17.55 -3.18 -3.65
N MET A 335 -17.43 -3.97 -4.70
CA MET A 335 -17.74 -3.58 -6.07
C MET A 335 -19.21 -3.91 -6.36
N GLN A 336 -19.84 -3.11 -7.22
CA GLN A 336 -21.07 -3.45 -7.91
C GLN A 336 -20.73 -3.65 -9.38
N HIS A 337 -21.14 -4.79 -9.94
CA HIS A 337 -20.86 -5.11 -11.33
C HIS A 337 -21.90 -4.46 -12.26
N ASP A 338 -21.79 -3.15 -12.45
CA ASP A 338 -22.63 -2.36 -13.36
C ASP A 338 -21.79 -1.33 -14.14
N LEU A 339 -22.41 -0.71 -15.15
CA LEU A 339 -21.76 0.25 -16.06
C LEU A 339 -21.62 1.67 -15.47
N PHE A 340 -22.18 1.94 -14.29
CA PHE A 340 -22.28 3.29 -13.73
C PHE A 340 -21.23 3.56 -12.65
N HIS A 341 -20.70 2.51 -12.03
CA HIS A 341 -19.67 2.65 -11.00
C HIS A 341 -18.27 2.54 -11.59
N VAL A 342 -17.39 3.46 -11.19
CA VAL A 342 -15.95 3.42 -11.56
C VAL A 342 -15.11 2.91 -10.37
N TYR A 343 -15.63 3.05 -9.15
CA TYR A 343 -14.95 2.67 -7.91
C TYR A 343 -15.81 1.79 -7.01
N THR A 344 -15.19 1.27 -5.95
CA THR A 344 -15.90 0.54 -4.88
C THR A 344 -16.84 1.46 -4.09
N VAL A 345 -17.89 0.87 -3.51
CA VAL A 345 -18.94 1.58 -2.76
C VAL A 345 -18.36 2.45 -1.65
N ASP A 346 -17.35 1.98 -0.92
CA ASP A 346 -16.71 2.76 0.14
C ASP A 346 -16.03 4.03 -0.38
N GLN A 347 -15.43 3.99 -1.57
CA GLN A 347 -14.83 5.17 -2.19
C GLN A 347 -15.90 6.15 -2.67
N HIS A 348 -16.99 5.66 -3.27
CA HIS A 348 -18.11 6.51 -3.64
C HIS A 348 -18.67 7.27 -2.44
N ILE A 349 -18.88 6.62 -1.30
CA ILE A 349 -19.33 7.29 -0.07
C ILE A 349 -18.33 8.36 0.39
N LEU A 350 -17.02 8.06 0.37
CA LEU A 350 -15.99 9.04 0.74
C LEU A 350 -15.90 10.22 -0.24
N MET A 351 -16.26 10.02 -1.52
CA MET A 351 -16.37 11.11 -2.48
C MET A 351 -17.60 11.97 -2.22
N VAL A 352 -18.75 11.38 -1.87
CA VAL A 352 -19.96 12.12 -1.50
C VAL A 352 -19.72 12.97 -0.25
N LEU A 353 -18.94 12.49 0.72
CA LEU A 353 -18.56 13.28 1.90
C LEU A 353 -17.86 14.60 1.56
N ARG A 354 -17.20 14.71 0.39
CA ARG A 354 -16.61 15.98 -0.07
C ARG A 354 -17.64 17.07 -0.30
N ASN A 355 -18.91 16.70 -0.54
CA ASN A 355 -19.99 17.62 -0.85
C ASN A 355 -20.76 18.06 0.40
N VAL A 356 -20.56 17.41 1.55
CA VAL A 356 -21.32 17.68 2.78
C VAL A 356 -20.93 19.02 3.42
N ARG A 357 -19.82 19.64 3.00
CA ARG A 357 -19.30 20.90 3.54
C ARG A 357 -18.68 21.81 2.48
N ARG A 358 -19.29 21.83 1.30
CA ARG A 358 -18.98 22.84 0.29
C ARG A 358 -19.69 24.14 0.60
#